data_AF-A0A1Y6G3D6-F1
#
_entry.id   AF-A0A1Y6G3D6-F1
#
_cell.length_a   1.000
_cell.length_b   1.000
_cell.length_c   1.000
_cell.angle_alpha   90.00
_cell.angle_beta   90.00
_cell.angle_gamma   90.00
#
_symmetry.space_group_name_H-M   'P 1'
#
loop_
_entity.id
_entity.type
_entity.pdbx_description
1 polymer ?
#
loop_
_entity_poly.entity_id
_entity_poly.type
_entity_poly.pdbx_seq_one_letter_code
_entity_poly.pdbx_strand_id
1 'polypeptide(L)'
;MKRFIISIIAILFVIAPNKAGATIPGYTVIAKSDKDNITIYAKKMDGLYYDFKIDLKGRVFSRPFWMNVTNPTYAPQIYYEDINKDEKKELIIILTKGYGTGVLDQEVNVFHIDYNRFGEVLVDNPLAIVLKNVKTRLTPTEAKISIGDKHYVVDISPVGIEPENIFNDISFGSIIKYEVENNQLNVRLASQVSPAHSIGEVIIAYEYRDKMYQAKSIEFQQYQSN
;
A
#
# COMPACT_ATOMS: atom_id res chain seq x y z
N MET A 1 48.70 -62.13 14.73
CA MET A 1 48.58 -60.89 15.54
C MET A 1 47.66 -59.93 14.79
N LYS A 2 46.45 -59.70 15.32
CA LYS A 2 45.37 -58.90 14.69
C LYS A 2 45.68 -57.41 14.82
N ARG A 3 45.60 -56.64 13.72
CA ARG A 3 45.68 -55.17 13.73
C ARG A 3 44.27 -54.60 13.63
N PHE A 4 43.84 -53.89 14.67
CA PHE A 4 42.57 -53.16 14.69
C PHE A 4 42.71 -51.85 13.92
N ILE A 5 41.82 -51.64 12.95
CA ILE A 5 41.62 -50.34 12.30
C ILE A 5 40.57 -49.59 13.14
N ILE A 6 40.97 -48.47 13.73
CA ILE A 6 40.05 -47.56 14.43
C ILE A 6 39.67 -46.48 13.42
N SER A 7 38.44 -46.55 12.92
CA SER A 7 37.84 -45.50 12.10
C SER A 7 37.24 -44.42 13.02
N ILE A 8 37.81 -43.23 13.00
CA ILE A 8 37.26 -42.05 13.70
C ILE A 8 36.15 -41.45 12.82
N ILE A 9 34.90 -41.59 13.26
CA ILE A 9 33.75 -40.91 12.65
C ILE A 9 33.71 -39.48 13.22
N ALA A 10 34.03 -38.50 12.38
CA ALA A 10 33.84 -37.09 12.69
C ALA A 10 32.36 -36.72 12.48
N ILE A 11 31.62 -36.58 13.58
CA ILE A 11 30.25 -36.04 13.55
C ILE A 11 30.38 -34.51 13.54
N LEU A 12 30.25 -33.91 12.35
CA LEU A 12 30.05 -32.48 12.18
C LEU A 12 28.63 -32.13 12.65
N PHE A 13 28.50 -31.61 13.87
CA PHE A 13 27.30 -30.90 14.30
C PHE A 13 27.20 -29.61 13.47
N VAL A 14 26.43 -29.65 12.39
CA VAL A 14 25.94 -28.42 11.74
C VAL A 14 24.90 -27.84 12.69
N ILE A 15 25.33 -26.94 13.56
CA ILE A 15 24.41 -26.07 14.30
C ILE A 15 23.76 -25.20 13.23
N ALA A 16 22.54 -25.53 12.84
CA ALA A 16 21.72 -24.61 12.05
C ALA A 16 21.65 -23.30 12.85
N PRO A 17 21.99 -22.14 12.25
CA PRO A 17 21.84 -20.89 12.97
C PRO A 17 20.35 -20.75 13.28
N ASN A 18 20.01 -20.82 14.57
CA ASN A 18 18.74 -20.33 15.05
C ASN A 18 18.64 -18.90 14.54
N LYS A 19 17.73 -18.64 13.59
CA LYS A 19 17.34 -17.29 13.21
C LYS A 19 16.63 -16.67 14.42
N ALA A 20 17.40 -16.30 15.43
CA ALA A 20 16.96 -15.34 16.43
C ALA A 20 16.52 -14.13 15.61
N GLY A 21 15.22 -13.84 15.60
CA GLY A 21 14.70 -12.68 14.89
C GLY A 21 15.50 -11.48 15.35
N ALA A 22 16.12 -10.76 14.42
CA ALA A 22 16.90 -9.59 14.75
C ALA A 22 16.00 -8.64 15.55
N THR A 23 16.34 -8.38 16.81
CA THR A 23 15.64 -7.39 17.61
C THR A 23 16.46 -6.10 17.55
N ILE A 24 15.81 -4.99 17.21
CA ILE A 24 16.45 -3.67 17.26
C ILE A 24 16.04 -3.05 18.60
N PRO A 25 16.98 -2.83 19.55
CA PRO A 25 16.65 -2.29 20.86
C PRO A 25 15.85 -0.98 20.75
N GLY A 26 14.72 -0.90 21.46
CA GLY A 26 13.84 0.26 21.44
C GLY A 26 12.86 0.32 20.27
N TYR A 27 12.80 -0.70 19.40
CA TYR A 27 11.82 -0.80 18.33
C TYR A 27 10.95 -2.05 18.47
N THR A 28 9.71 -1.94 18.01
CA THR A 28 8.73 -3.04 17.97
C THR A 28 8.62 -3.55 16.54
N VAL A 29 8.52 -4.87 16.35
CA VAL A 29 8.14 -5.45 15.06
C VAL A 29 6.67 -5.16 14.80
N ILE A 30 6.36 -4.48 13.69
CA ILE A 30 5.00 -4.05 13.35
C ILE A 30 4.45 -4.72 12.09
N ALA A 31 5.32 -5.29 11.26
CA ALA A 31 4.94 -6.12 10.11
C ALA A 31 6.11 -7.04 9.72
N LYS A 32 5.80 -8.19 9.10
CA LYS A 32 6.80 -9.17 8.69
C LYS A 32 6.34 -9.97 7.46
N SER A 33 7.25 -10.20 6.51
CA SER A 33 7.13 -11.28 5.52
C SER A 33 8.21 -12.32 5.79
N ASP A 34 7.80 -13.47 6.35
CA ASP A 34 8.72 -14.60 6.60
C ASP A 34 9.25 -15.20 5.30
N LYS A 35 8.38 -15.27 4.26
CA LYS A 35 8.73 -15.80 2.94
C LYS A 35 9.84 -15.00 2.27
N ASP A 36 9.79 -13.68 2.38
CA ASP A 36 10.73 -12.77 1.70
C ASP A 36 11.87 -12.29 2.60
N ASN A 37 11.88 -12.71 3.87
CA ASN A 37 12.83 -12.31 4.91
C ASN A 37 12.87 -10.78 5.09
N ILE A 38 11.70 -10.19 5.28
CA ILE A 38 11.49 -8.75 5.50
C ILE A 38 10.83 -8.54 6.85
N THR A 39 11.39 -7.64 7.67
CA THR A 39 10.79 -7.22 8.94
C THR A 39 10.75 -5.71 9.03
N ILE A 40 9.59 -5.15 9.39
CA ILE A 40 9.43 -3.71 9.63
C ILE A 40 9.34 -3.49 11.14
N TYR A 41 10.15 -2.55 11.62
CA TYR A 41 10.18 -2.11 13.00
C TYR A 41 9.83 -0.63 13.08
N ALA A 42 9.23 -0.21 14.20
CA ALA A 42 8.98 1.19 14.49
C ALA A 42 8.96 1.46 16.00
N LYS A 43 9.01 2.73 16.38
CA LYS A 43 8.70 3.21 17.73
C LYS A 43 7.24 3.59 17.83
N LYS A 44 6.65 3.47 19.02
CA LYS A 44 5.25 3.77 19.30
C LYS A 44 5.10 4.98 20.24
N MET A 45 4.22 5.91 19.90
CA MET A 45 3.91 7.13 20.65
C MET A 45 2.54 7.61 20.22
N ASP A 46 1.68 7.91 21.19
CA ASP A 46 0.37 8.54 20.97
C ASP A 46 -0.49 7.89 19.88
N GLY A 47 -0.55 6.55 19.87
CA GLY A 47 -1.38 5.80 18.92
C GLY A 47 -0.79 5.67 17.51
N LEU A 48 0.42 6.20 17.28
CA LEU A 48 1.13 6.16 16.01
C LEU A 48 2.46 5.41 16.13
N TYR A 49 2.85 4.79 15.02
CA TYR A 49 4.19 4.29 14.77
C TYR A 49 4.98 5.34 13.99
N TYR A 50 6.26 5.51 14.32
CA TYR A 50 7.21 6.44 13.69
C TYR A 50 8.64 5.88 13.78
N ASP A 51 9.60 6.56 13.17
CA ASP A 51 11.01 6.14 13.11
C ASP A 51 11.15 4.69 12.64
N PHE A 52 10.81 4.44 11.37
CA PHE A 52 10.76 3.08 10.86
C PHE A 52 12.15 2.53 10.56
N LYS A 53 12.32 1.22 10.75
CA LYS A 53 13.45 0.43 10.26
C LYS A 53 12.91 -0.71 9.40
N ILE A 54 13.47 -0.87 8.21
CA ILE A 54 13.16 -1.97 7.31
C ILE A 54 14.38 -2.89 7.31
N ASP A 55 14.27 -4.06 7.91
CA ASP A 55 15.24 -5.14 7.71
C ASP A 55 14.83 -5.92 6.46
N LEU A 56 15.58 -5.73 5.38
CA LEU A 56 15.46 -6.48 4.14
C LEU A 56 16.65 -7.42 4.04
N LYS A 57 16.40 -8.71 4.28
CA LYS A 57 17.40 -9.78 4.15
C LYS A 57 18.69 -9.52 4.96
N GLY A 58 18.56 -8.95 6.16
CA GLY A 58 19.67 -8.63 7.07
C GLY A 58 20.28 -7.24 6.87
N ARG A 59 19.81 -6.46 5.88
CA ARG A 59 20.22 -5.07 5.67
C ARG A 59 19.14 -4.13 6.20
N VAL A 60 19.51 -3.24 7.11
CA VAL A 60 18.58 -2.33 7.78
C VAL A 60 18.58 -0.95 7.12
N PHE A 61 17.41 -0.46 6.73
CA PHE A 61 17.19 0.87 6.16
C PHE A 61 16.30 1.71 7.09
N SER A 62 16.65 2.98 7.29
CA SER A 62 15.86 3.89 8.15
C SER A 62 14.85 4.71 7.35
N ARG A 63 13.67 4.91 7.91
CA ARG A 63 12.61 5.80 7.40
C ARG A 63 12.04 6.64 8.56
N PRO A 64 12.76 7.72 8.95
CA PRO A 64 12.44 8.48 10.16
C PRO A 64 11.10 9.23 10.08
N PHE A 65 10.67 9.58 8.88
CA PHE A 65 9.47 10.39 8.63
C PHE A 65 8.21 9.58 8.28
N TRP A 66 8.34 8.26 8.24
CA TRP A 66 7.18 7.39 8.02
C TRP A 66 6.29 7.34 9.24
N MET A 67 5.00 7.15 8.98
CA MET A 67 3.97 7.06 10.00
C MET A 67 2.97 5.95 9.67
N ASN A 68 2.51 5.24 10.68
CA ASN A 68 1.39 4.30 10.56
C ASN A 68 0.57 4.33 11.84
N VAL A 69 -0.73 4.11 11.76
CA VAL A 69 -1.56 3.91 12.96
C VAL A 69 -1.16 2.64 13.71
N THR A 70 -1.35 2.61 15.03
CA THR A 70 -0.97 1.44 15.85
C THR A 70 -2.03 0.33 15.90
N ASN A 71 -3.18 0.53 15.26
CA ASN A 71 -4.23 -0.47 15.20
C ASN A 71 -3.76 -1.67 14.34
N PRO A 72 -3.73 -2.90 14.88
CA PRO A 72 -3.24 -4.08 14.17
C PRO A 72 -3.98 -4.40 12.86
N THR A 73 -5.28 -4.06 12.75
CA THR A 73 -6.06 -4.24 11.51
C THR A 73 -5.48 -3.43 10.35
N TYR A 74 -4.78 -2.34 10.67
CA TYR A 74 -4.18 -1.40 9.73
C TYR A 74 -2.65 -1.41 9.83
N ALA A 75 -2.07 -2.56 10.19
CA ALA A 75 -0.62 -2.75 10.18
C ALA A 75 -0.05 -2.54 8.77
N PRO A 76 1.24 -2.16 8.63
CA PRO A 76 1.87 -2.04 7.33
C PRO A 76 1.76 -3.30 6.50
N GLN A 77 1.46 -3.15 5.21
CA GLN A 77 1.41 -4.25 4.26
C GLN A 77 2.75 -4.32 3.51
N ILE A 78 3.23 -5.53 3.27
CA ILE A 78 4.52 -5.79 2.61
C ILE A 78 4.25 -6.66 1.38
N TYR A 79 4.66 -6.17 0.21
CA TYR A 79 4.67 -6.93 -1.03
C TYR A 79 6.09 -6.96 -1.59
N TYR A 80 6.47 -8.11 -2.15
CA TYR A 80 7.78 -8.30 -2.78
C TYR A 80 7.60 -9.01 -4.11
N GLU A 81 7.28 -8.22 -5.14
CA GLU A 81 6.77 -8.65 -6.43
C GLU A 81 7.40 -7.84 -7.57
N ASP A 82 7.50 -8.44 -8.75
CA ASP A 82 7.93 -7.76 -9.98
C ASP A 82 6.71 -7.03 -10.57
N ILE A 83 6.59 -5.73 -10.26
CA ILE A 83 5.44 -4.91 -10.68
C ILE A 83 5.75 -4.07 -11.93
N ASN A 84 7.02 -3.97 -12.34
CA ASN A 84 7.45 -3.25 -13.53
C ASN A 84 7.72 -4.18 -14.75
N LYS A 85 7.69 -5.51 -14.53
CA LYS A 85 7.91 -6.58 -15.52
C LYS A 85 9.33 -6.63 -16.08
N ASP A 86 10.32 -6.30 -15.24
CA ASP A 86 11.74 -6.37 -15.59
C ASP A 86 12.45 -7.63 -15.07
N GLU A 87 11.68 -8.61 -14.56
CA GLU A 87 12.13 -9.85 -13.93
C GLU A 87 12.82 -9.67 -12.56
N LYS A 88 12.86 -8.44 -12.04
CA LYS A 88 13.30 -8.15 -10.67
C LYS A 88 12.11 -7.77 -9.81
N LYS A 89 12.24 -8.04 -8.51
CA LYS A 89 11.19 -7.74 -7.54
C LYS A 89 11.42 -6.39 -6.90
N GLU A 90 10.35 -5.61 -6.80
CA GLU A 90 10.27 -4.42 -6.00
C GLU A 90 9.78 -4.76 -4.59
N LEU A 91 10.25 -3.98 -3.61
CA LEU A 91 9.60 -3.94 -2.30
C LEU A 91 8.55 -2.83 -2.30
N ILE A 92 7.31 -3.19 -2.04
CA ILE A 92 6.20 -2.25 -1.87
C ILE A 92 5.73 -2.31 -0.42
N ILE A 93 5.68 -1.15 0.22
CA ILE A 93 5.17 -1.01 1.58
C ILE A 93 4.00 -0.04 1.54
N ILE A 94 2.83 -0.50 2.01
CA ILE A 94 1.65 0.34 2.17
C ILE A 94 1.48 0.64 3.65
N LEU A 95 1.42 1.93 3.98
CA LEU A 95 1.21 2.45 5.32
C LEU A 95 -0.21 3.03 5.42
N THR A 96 -0.85 2.84 6.57
CA THR A 96 -2.13 3.48 6.88
C THR A 96 -1.89 4.61 7.89
N LYS A 97 -2.08 5.86 7.45
CA LYS A 97 -1.85 7.07 8.27
C LYS A 97 -3.08 7.51 9.04
N GLY A 98 -4.26 7.18 8.53
CA GLY A 98 -5.54 7.48 9.17
C GLY A 98 -6.62 6.49 8.75
N TYR A 99 -7.60 6.26 9.63
CA TYR A 99 -8.76 5.42 9.35
C TYR A 99 -9.96 5.87 10.19
N GLY A 100 -11.17 5.49 9.76
CA GLY A 100 -12.42 5.76 10.45
C GLY A 100 -13.62 5.48 9.56
N THR A 101 -14.81 5.80 10.03
CA THR A 101 -16.01 5.76 9.19
C THR A 101 -15.87 6.76 8.05
N GLY A 102 -15.90 6.28 6.80
CA GLY A 102 -15.72 7.12 5.61
C GLY A 102 -14.27 7.60 5.40
N VAL A 103 -13.30 7.10 6.17
CA VAL A 103 -11.89 7.52 6.07
C VAL A 103 -10.95 6.32 6.03
N LEU A 104 -10.06 6.30 5.04
CA LEU A 104 -8.90 5.42 4.96
C LEU A 104 -7.81 6.16 4.18
N ASP A 105 -6.77 6.62 4.86
CA ASP A 105 -5.65 7.33 4.25
C ASP A 105 -4.44 6.40 4.21
N GLN A 106 -4.17 5.85 3.03
CA GLN A 106 -2.99 5.03 2.78
C GLN A 106 -1.94 5.77 1.95
N GLU A 107 -0.69 5.40 2.21
CA GLU A 107 0.47 5.84 1.47
C GLU A 107 1.25 4.62 0.97
N VAL A 108 1.69 4.64 -0.29
CA VAL A 108 2.52 3.59 -0.87
C VAL A 108 3.95 4.07 -1.01
N ASN A 109 4.89 3.20 -0.69
CA ASN A 109 6.32 3.41 -0.86
C ASN A 109 6.89 2.24 -1.68
N VAL A 110 7.54 2.53 -2.80
CA VAL A 110 8.09 1.51 -3.71
C VAL A 110 9.60 1.61 -3.77
N PHE A 111 10.28 0.48 -3.67
CA PHE A 111 11.73 0.38 -3.73
C PHE A 111 12.18 -0.55 -4.83
N HIS A 112 13.02 -0.02 -5.70
CA HIS A 112 13.83 -0.82 -6.61
C HIS A 112 15.08 -1.27 -5.86
N ILE A 113 15.36 -2.57 -5.90
CA ILE A 113 16.46 -3.20 -5.17
C ILE A 113 17.47 -3.74 -6.17
N ASP A 114 18.59 -3.05 -6.30
CA ASP A 114 19.76 -3.53 -7.02
C ASP A 114 20.90 -3.87 -6.03
N TYR A 115 21.91 -4.62 -6.50
CA TYR A 115 23.03 -5.12 -5.68
C TYR A 115 23.61 -4.09 -4.69
N ASN A 116 23.68 -2.82 -5.11
CA ASN A 116 24.26 -1.72 -4.34
C ASN A 116 23.28 -0.61 -3.94
N ARG A 117 21.99 -0.71 -4.29
CA ARG A 117 21.04 0.39 -4.08
C ARG A 117 19.68 -0.08 -3.60
N PHE A 118 19.25 0.50 -2.48
CA PHE A 118 17.87 0.50 -2.03
C PHE A 118 17.27 1.84 -2.45
N GLY A 119 16.76 1.89 -3.68
CA GLY A 119 16.32 3.12 -4.33
C GLY A 119 14.82 3.29 -4.20
N GLU A 120 14.39 4.28 -3.43
CA GLU A 120 12.97 4.67 -3.43
C GLU A 120 12.60 5.27 -4.78
N VAL A 121 11.50 4.80 -5.34
CA VAL A 121 10.94 5.24 -6.60
C VAL A 121 9.64 5.96 -6.33
N LEU A 122 9.51 7.16 -6.91
CA LEU A 122 8.32 7.98 -6.74
C LEU A 122 7.11 7.28 -7.36
N VAL A 123 5.97 7.42 -6.70
CA VAL A 123 4.65 7.05 -7.21
C VAL A 123 3.84 8.33 -7.34
N ASP A 124 3.27 8.58 -8.52
CA ASP A 124 2.45 9.76 -8.76
C ASP A 124 1.30 9.83 -7.76
N ASN A 125 1.10 11.03 -7.21
CA ASN A 125 0.05 11.27 -6.23
C ASN A 125 -1.33 11.00 -6.87
N PRO A 126 -2.15 10.11 -6.30
CA PRO A 126 -3.41 9.70 -6.91
C PRO A 126 -4.44 10.83 -6.97
N LEU A 127 -4.46 11.73 -5.99
CA LEU A 127 -5.35 12.89 -6.02
C LEU A 127 -4.96 13.87 -7.12
N ALA A 128 -3.65 14.09 -7.34
CA ALA A 128 -3.20 14.90 -8.47
C ALA A 128 -3.59 14.29 -9.82
N ILE A 129 -3.51 12.96 -9.94
CA ILE A 129 -3.99 12.24 -11.12
C ILE A 129 -5.49 12.44 -11.31
N VAL A 130 -6.31 12.27 -10.27
CA VAL A 130 -7.77 12.45 -10.35
C VAL A 130 -8.11 13.89 -10.73
N LEU A 131 -7.56 14.89 -10.04
CA LEU A 131 -7.84 16.31 -10.28
C LEU A 131 -7.50 16.75 -11.72
N LYS A 132 -6.47 16.12 -12.32
CA LYS A 132 -6.06 16.43 -13.68
C LYS A 132 -6.93 15.75 -14.75
N ASN A 133 -7.41 14.54 -14.49
CA ASN A 133 -7.97 13.66 -15.52
C ASN A 133 -9.47 13.37 -15.38
N VAL A 134 -10.06 13.62 -14.20
CA VAL A 134 -11.46 13.32 -13.90
C VAL A 134 -12.24 14.63 -13.78
N LYS A 135 -13.32 14.75 -14.55
CA LYS A 135 -14.25 15.89 -14.46
C LYS A 135 -15.53 15.45 -13.79
N THR A 136 -16.02 16.26 -12.85
CA THR A 136 -17.16 15.93 -12.02
C THR A 136 -18.23 17.00 -12.08
N ARG A 137 -19.46 16.58 -11.81
CA ARG A 137 -20.57 17.46 -11.46
C ARG A 137 -21.51 16.72 -10.54
N LEU A 138 -21.88 17.36 -9.44
CA LEU A 138 -22.86 16.84 -8.49
C LEU A 138 -24.10 17.75 -8.47
N THR A 139 -25.27 17.12 -8.44
CA THR A 139 -26.56 17.76 -8.13
C THR A 139 -27.23 16.95 -7.01
N PRO A 140 -28.35 17.41 -6.44
CA PRO A 140 -29.06 16.65 -5.40
C PRO A 140 -29.57 15.27 -5.85
N THR A 141 -29.70 15.03 -7.15
CA THR A 141 -30.27 13.79 -7.71
C THR A 141 -29.31 13.02 -8.59
N GLU A 142 -28.26 13.66 -9.12
CA GLU A 142 -27.34 13.03 -10.07
C GLU A 142 -25.88 13.36 -9.77
N ALA A 143 -25.03 12.35 -9.90
CA ALA A 143 -23.58 12.51 -9.99
C ALA A 143 -23.11 12.20 -11.41
N LYS A 144 -22.26 13.06 -11.96
CA LYS A 144 -21.67 12.89 -13.29
C LYS A 144 -20.15 12.84 -13.18
N ILE A 145 -19.55 11.82 -13.78
CA ILE A 145 -18.10 11.62 -13.82
C ILE A 145 -17.69 11.45 -15.27
N SER A 146 -16.63 12.13 -15.70
CA SER A 146 -16.05 11.97 -17.03
C SER A 146 -14.55 11.72 -16.95
N ILE A 147 -14.08 10.69 -17.66
CA ILE A 147 -12.68 10.26 -17.70
C ILE A 147 -12.31 10.00 -19.16
N GLY A 148 -11.54 10.91 -19.77
CA GLY A 148 -11.36 10.91 -21.23
C GLY A 148 -12.71 11.00 -21.94
N ASP A 149 -12.98 10.05 -22.84
CA ASP A 149 -14.24 9.95 -23.59
C ASP A 149 -15.34 9.14 -22.86
N LYS A 150 -15.02 8.55 -21.68
CA LYS A 150 -16.00 7.80 -20.89
C LYS A 150 -16.80 8.75 -20.02
N HIS A 151 -18.13 8.64 -20.07
CA HIS A 151 -19.05 9.43 -19.28
C HIS A 151 -19.96 8.52 -18.45
N TYR A 152 -20.09 8.83 -17.17
CA TYR A 152 -20.88 8.09 -16.21
C TYR A 152 -21.91 9.03 -15.56
N VAL A 153 -23.13 8.54 -15.42
CA VAL A 153 -24.22 9.22 -14.71
C VAL A 153 -24.78 8.26 -13.67
N VAL A 154 -24.81 8.69 -12.42
CA VAL A 154 -25.32 7.92 -11.29
C VAL A 154 -26.50 8.67 -10.69
N ASP A 155 -27.66 8.02 -10.60
CA ASP A 155 -28.80 8.52 -9.84
C ASP A 155 -28.55 8.29 -8.35
N ILE A 156 -28.52 9.37 -7.57
CA ILE A 156 -28.31 9.34 -6.12
C ILE A 156 -29.61 9.56 -5.33
N SER A 157 -30.73 9.82 -6.02
CA SER A 157 -32.04 10.03 -5.39
C SER A 157 -32.49 8.85 -4.50
N PRO A 158 -32.28 7.57 -4.89
CA PRO A 158 -32.69 6.42 -4.06
C PRO A 158 -32.01 6.34 -2.69
N VAL A 159 -30.88 7.03 -2.51
CA VAL A 159 -30.10 7.02 -1.27
C VAL A 159 -30.75 7.87 -0.18
N GLY A 160 -31.57 8.86 -0.56
CA GLY A 160 -32.26 9.73 0.40
C GLY A 160 -31.31 10.60 1.23
N ILE A 161 -30.24 11.14 0.61
CA ILE A 161 -29.32 12.06 1.28
C ILE A 161 -30.02 13.41 1.46
N GLU A 162 -30.08 13.91 2.69
CA GLU A 162 -30.60 15.27 2.94
C GLU A 162 -29.81 16.31 2.13
N PRO A 163 -30.47 17.27 1.46
CA PRO A 163 -29.80 18.21 0.56
C PRO A 163 -28.63 18.98 1.19
N GLU A 164 -28.73 19.33 2.47
CA GLU A 164 -27.67 20.03 3.23
C GLU A 164 -26.42 19.17 3.48
N ASN A 165 -26.55 17.84 3.39
CA ASN A 165 -25.45 16.89 3.57
C ASN A 165 -24.79 16.49 2.25
N ILE A 166 -25.38 16.88 1.11
CA ILE A 166 -24.79 16.67 -0.21
C ILE A 166 -23.66 17.68 -0.41
N PHE A 167 -22.50 17.18 -0.84
CA PHE A 167 -21.35 18.03 -1.13
C PHE A 167 -21.59 18.92 -2.34
N ASN A 168 -20.79 19.99 -2.45
CA ASN A 168 -20.83 20.89 -3.61
C ASN A 168 -20.36 20.23 -4.90
N ASP A 169 -19.48 19.23 -4.78
CA ASP A 169 -19.01 18.38 -5.88
C ASP A 169 -18.63 16.99 -5.32
N ILE A 170 -18.37 16.04 -6.21
CA ILE A 170 -17.86 14.72 -5.85
C ILE A 170 -16.47 14.90 -5.22
N SER A 171 -16.34 14.44 -3.98
CA SER A 171 -15.10 14.51 -3.21
C SER A 171 -14.30 13.23 -3.35
N PHE A 172 -12.98 13.38 -3.50
CA PHE A 172 -12.02 12.29 -3.51
C PHE A 172 -11.01 12.50 -2.37
N GLY A 173 -10.48 11.41 -1.83
CA GLY A 173 -9.34 11.45 -0.91
C GLY A 173 -9.65 11.12 0.55
N SER A 174 -10.91 11.06 0.98
CA SER A 174 -11.19 10.52 2.33
C SER A 174 -10.88 9.02 2.38
N ILE A 175 -11.06 8.29 1.28
CA ILE A 175 -10.67 6.88 1.14
C ILE A 175 -9.69 6.79 -0.04
N ILE A 176 -8.43 6.54 0.27
CA ILE A 176 -7.34 6.21 -0.65
C ILE A 176 -6.82 4.84 -0.22
N LYS A 177 -7.11 3.82 -1.03
CA LYS A 177 -6.74 2.44 -0.73
C LYS A 177 -5.80 1.91 -1.79
N TYR A 178 -4.56 1.61 -1.42
CA TYR A 178 -3.61 0.94 -2.31
C TYR A 178 -3.78 -0.57 -2.23
N GLU A 179 -3.49 -1.24 -3.34
CA GLU A 179 -3.44 -2.69 -3.42
C GLU A 179 -2.38 -3.11 -4.44
N VAL A 180 -1.75 -4.25 -4.16
CA VAL A 180 -0.91 -4.94 -5.12
C VAL A 180 -1.57 -6.29 -5.37
N GLU A 181 -2.00 -6.49 -6.61
CA GLU A 181 -2.67 -7.73 -7.03
C GLU A 181 -2.20 -8.09 -8.44
N ASN A 182 -1.91 -9.37 -8.68
CA ASN A 182 -1.46 -9.86 -9.99
C ASN A 182 -0.27 -9.05 -10.55
N ASN A 183 0.72 -8.77 -9.69
CA ASN A 183 1.90 -7.98 -10.05
C ASN A 183 1.58 -6.56 -10.55
N GLN A 184 0.47 -5.97 -10.10
CA GLN A 184 0.03 -4.65 -10.51
C GLN A 184 -0.26 -3.80 -9.27
N LEU A 185 0.41 -2.65 -9.17
CA LEU A 185 0.08 -1.64 -8.18
C LEU A 185 -1.15 -0.85 -8.65
N ASN A 186 -2.18 -0.84 -7.82
CA ASN A 186 -3.40 -0.06 -8.03
C ASN A 186 -3.71 0.80 -6.80
N VAL A 187 -4.53 1.82 -7.01
CA VAL A 187 -5.14 2.61 -5.94
C VAL A 187 -6.60 2.86 -6.27
N ARG A 188 -7.45 2.74 -5.24
CA ARG A 188 -8.88 3.00 -5.27
C ARG A 188 -9.17 4.26 -4.47
N LEU A 189 -9.86 5.21 -5.08
CA LEU A 189 -10.31 6.45 -4.45
C LEU A 189 -11.83 6.46 -4.41
N ALA A 190 -12.42 6.48 -3.22
CA ALA A 190 -13.88 6.59 -3.13
C ALA A 190 -14.36 7.93 -3.68
N SER A 191 -15.43 7.87 -4.48
CA SER A 191 -16.14 9.02 -5.04
C SER A 191 -17.28 9.38 -4.09
N GLN A 192 -17.02 10.27 -3.12
CA GLN A 192 -17.97 10.64 -2.08
C GLN A 192 -18.86 11.79 -2.51
N VAL A 193 -20.15 11.67 -2.22
CA VAL A 193 -21.16 12.73 -2.45
C VAL A 193 -21.71 13.29 -1.15
N SER A 194 -21.44 12.63 -0.02
CA SER A 194 -21.71 13.10 1.35
C SER A 194 -20.73 12.44 2.33
N PRO A 195 -20.68 12.86 3.61
CA PRO A 195 -19.76 12.28 4.59
C PRO A 195 -19.92 10.76 4.80
N ALA A 196 -21.12 10.24 4.57
CA ALA A 196 -21.45 8.83 4.81
C ALA A 196 -21.75 8.05 3.52
N HIS A 197 -21.67 8.69 2.34
CA HIS A 197 -22.08 8.05 1.09
C HIS A 197 -21.07 8.24 -0.05
N SER A 198 -20.71 7.11 -0.66
CA SER A 198 -19.89 7.03 -1.87
C SER A 198 -20.68 6.32 -2.97
N ILE A 199 -20.60 6.84 -4.18
CA ILE A 199 -21.31 6.31 -5.36
C ILE A 199 -20.51 5.25 -6.13
N GLY A 200 -19.24 5.07 -5.76
CA GLY A 200 -18.29 4.24 -6.48
C GLY A 200 -16.87 4.65 -6.15
N GLU A 201 -15.95 4.22 -6.99
CA GLU A 201 -14.53 4.49 -6.85
C GLU A 201 -13.84 4.74 -8.18
N VAL A 202 -12.84 5.62 -8.15
CA VAL A 202 -11.88 5.78 -9.24
C VAL A 202 -10.70 4.86 -8.96
N ILE A 203 -10.40 3.99 -9.92
CA ILE A 203 -9.31 3.02 -9.85
C ILE A 203 -8.21 3.48 -10.79
N ILE A 204 -7.00 3.65 -10.24
CA ILE A 204 -5.81 3.98 -11.02
C ILE A 204 -4.88 2.78 -10.98
N ALA A 205 -4.53 2.27 -12.15
CA ALA A 205 -3.43 1.31 -12.31
C ALA A 205 -2.15 2.06 -12.64
N TYR A 206 -1.04 1.69 -12.01
CA TYR A 206 0.26 2.33 -12.22
C TYR A 206 1.15 1.57 -13.20
N GLU A 207 1.97 2.26 -13.97
CA GLU A 207 3.09 1.66 -14.70
C GLU A 207 4.39 2.40 -14.38
N TYR A 208 5.51 1.69 -14.45
CA TYR A 208 6.82 2.31 -14.33
C TYR A 208 7.20 2.95 -15.67
N ARG A 209 7.25 4.29 -15.70
CA ARG A 209 7.62 5.09 -16.87
C ARG A 209 8.36 6.34 -16.43
N ASP A 210 9.35 6.77 -17.21
CA ASP A 210 10.14 7.98 -16.92
C ASP A 210 10.76 7.99 -15.50
N LYS A 211 11.17 6.81 -15.03
CA LYS A 211 11.80 6.57 -13.72
C LYS A 211 10.89 6.74 -12.50
N MET A 212 9.58 6.68 -12.67
CA MET A 212 8.59 6.71 -11.59
C MET A 212 7.34 5.90 -11.95
N TYR A 213 6.49 5.61 -10.97
CA TYR A 213 5.19 4.98 -11.22
C TYR A 213 4.15 6.04 -11.54
N GLN A 214 3.62 6.00 -12.77
CA GLN A 214 2.64 6.96 -13.30
C GLN A 214 1.34 6.24 -13.64
N ALA A 215 0.25 6.98 -13.80
CA ALA A 215 -1.03 6.39 -14.19
C ALA A 215 -0.94 5.75 -15.59
N LYS A 216 -1.23 4.45 -15.65
CA LYS A 216 -1.40 3.67 -16.89
C LYS A 216 -2.84 3.74 -17.39
N SER A 217 -3.79 3.58 -16.48
CA SER A 217 -5.22 3.65 -16.75
C SER A 217 -5.96 4.24 -15.56
N ILE A 218 -7.09 4.87 -15.85
CA ILE A 218 -7.99 5.46 -14.86
C ILE A 218 -9.41 5.02 -15.23
N GLU A 219 -10.10 4.38 -14.30
CA GLU A 219 -11.45 3.85 -14.52
C GLU A 219 -12.37 4.21 -13.36
N PHE A 220 -13.65 4.38 -13.65
CA PHE A 220 -14.68 4.52 -12.62
C PHE A 220 -15.47 3.22 -12.50
N GLN A 221 -15.60 2.73 -11.27
CA GLN A 221 -16.44 1.60 -10.91
C GLN A 221 -17.55 2.08 -9.97
N GLN A 222 -18.79 2.08 -10.46
CA GLN A 222 -19.95 2.40 -9.64
C GLN A 222 -20.20 1.29 -8.61
N TYR A 223 -20.58 1.65 -7.39
CA TYR A 223 -21.08 0.68 -6.42
C TYR A 223 -22.48 0.23 -6.81
N GLN A 224 -22.73 -1.08 -6.76
CA GLN A 224 -24.05 -1.62 -7.02
C GLN A 224 -24.99 -1.18 -5.89
N SER A 225 -26.14 -0.62 -6.23
CA SER A 225 -27.22 -0.38 -5.27
C SER A 225 -27.79 -1.75 -4.89
N ASN A 226 -27.70 -2.11 -3.61
CA ASN A 226 -28.45 -3.24 -3.05
C ASN A 226 -29.92 -2.90 -2.89
#